data_AF-A0A1S5TA90-F1
#
_entry.id   AF-A0A1S5TA90-F1
#
_cell.length_a   1.000
_cell.length_b   1.000
_cell.length_c   1.000
_cell.angle_alpha   90.00
_cell.angle_beta   90.00
_cell.angle_gamma   90.00
#
_symmetry.space_group_name_H-M   'P 1'
#
loop_
_entity.id
_entity.type
_entity.pdbx_description
1 polymer ?
#
loop_
_entity_poly.entity_id
_entity_poly.type
_entity_poly.pdbx_seq_one_letter_code
_entity_poly.pdbx_strand_id
1 'polypeptide(L)'
;LIYFHDHTMLIIMMILIIVFYMMMIMTFNKLINRYLLEGQLIEVTWTIAPAIILMFIAIPSLRLLYLMDEVNYPELTLKTIGHQWYWTYEYSDFNKMEFDSYMTPQNEMNNNSFRLLDVDN
;
A
#
# COMPACT_ATOMS: atom_id res chain seq x y z
N LEU A 1 8.31 4.12 -2.02
CA LEU A 1 6.98 3.66 -1.57
C LEU A 1 6.09 4.81 -1.13
N ILE A 2 6.49 5.63 -0.15
CA ILE A 2 5.70 6.78 0.34
C ILE A 2 5.29 7.72 -0.81
N TYR A 3 6.23 8.15 -1.67
CA TYR A 3 5.90 8.99 -2.82
C TYR A 3 4.91 8.35 -3.81
N PHE A 4 4.96 7.02 -4.00
CA PHE A 4 3.99 6.33 -4.84
C PHE A 4 2.61 6.30 -4.18
N HIS A 5 2.56 6.01 -2.87
CA HIS A 5 1.35 6.09 -2.09
C HIS A 5 0.71 7.49 -2.21
N ASP A 6 1.47 8.56 -1.96
CA ASP A 6 0.95 9.93 -2.01
C ASP A 6 0.44 10.30 -3.42
N HIS A 7 1.15 9.86 -4.46
CA HIS A 7 0.70 10.03 -5.85
C HIS A 7 -0.63 9.32 -6.12
N THR A 8 -0.77 8.07 -5.69
CA THR A 8 -2.04 7.32 -5.86
C THR A 8 -3.17 7.93 -5.05
N MET A 9 -2.90 8.36 -3.81
CA MET A 9 -3.89 9.01 -2.95
C MET A 9 -4.39 10.32 -3.53
N LEU A 10 -3.51 11.13 -4.14
CA LEU A 10 -3.91 12.35 -4.84
C LEU A 10 -4.92 12.05 -5.96
N ILE A 11 -4.64 11.04 -6.79
CA ILE A 11 -5.53 10.65 -7.89
C ILE A 11 -6.88 10.16 -7.37
N ILE A 12 -6.88 9.30 -6.35
CA ILE A 12 -8.10 8.77 -5.74
C ILE A 12 -8.94 9.91 -5.16
N MET A 13 -8.32 10.84 -4.42
CA MET A 13 -9.02 11.99 -3.86
C MET A 13 -9.63 12.89 -4.93
N MET A 14 -8.92 13.12 -6.05
CA MET A 14 -9.47 13.87 -7.18
C MET A 14 -10.73 13.21 -7.76
N ILE A 15 -10.70 11.89 -7.97
CA ILE A 15 -11.87 11.14 -8.47
C ILE A 15 -13.04 11.24 -7.48
N LEU A 16 -12.77 11.04 -6.18
CA LEU A 16 -13.80 11.12 -5.14
C LEU A 16 -14.46 12.50 -5.10
N ILE A 17 -13.69 13.58 -5.19
CA ILE A 17 -14.21 14.95 -5.21
C ILE A 17 -15.09 15.18 -6.43
N ILE A 18 -14.66 14.74 -7.62
CA ILE A 18 -15.44 14.89 -8.87
C ILE A 18 -16.77 14.14 -8.77
N VAL A 19 -16.73 12.87 -8.34
CA VAL A 19 -17.94 12.04 -8.21
C VAL A 19 -18.88 12.63 -7.16
N PHE A 20 -18.34 13.03 -5.99
CA PHE A 20 -19.12 13.66 -4.94
C PHE A 20 -19.79 14.95 -5.42
N TYR A 21 -19.06 15.81 -6.12
CA TYR A 21 -19.59 17.05 -6.70
C TYR A 21 -20.71 16.78 -7.71
N MET A 22 -20.53 15.81 -8.62
CA MET A 22 -21.56 15.42 -9.60
C MET A 22 -22.83 14.91 -8.91
N MET A 23 -22.68 14.07 -7.88
CA MET A 23 -23.82 13.57 -7.10
C MET A 23 -24.58 14.72 -6.42
N MET A 24 -23.87 15.68 -5.81
CA MET A 24 -24.49 16.85 -5.19
C MET A 24 -25.29 17.67 -6.22
N ILE A 25 -24.70 18.00 -7.38
CA ILE A 25 -25.42 18.74 -8.42
C ILE A 25 -26.69 18.00 -8.85
N MET A 26 -26.60 16.68 -9.10
CA MET A 26 -27.75 15.90 -9.53
C MET A 26 -28.88 15.91 -8.49
N THR A 27 -28.56 15.89 -7.19
CA THR A 27 -29.57 15.95 -6.13
C THR A 27 -30.23 17.33 -5.98
N PHE A 28 -29.50 18.43 -6.24
CA PHE A 28 -30.04 19.79 -6.12
C PHE A 28 -30.69 20.32 -7.41
N ASN A 29 -30.48 19.64 -8.55
CA ASN A 29 -31.03 20.07 -9.83
C ASN A 29 -32.55 19.83 -9.90
N LYS A 30 -33.30 20.86 -10.32
CA LYS A 30 -34.76 20.80 -10.48
C LYS A 30 -35.21 20.59 -11.93
N LEU A 31 -34.29 20.68 -12.89
CA LEU A 31 -34.59 20.54 -14.31
C LEU A 31 -34.73 19.06 -14.69
N ILE A 32 -35.75 18.74 -15.47
CA ILE A 32 -36.06 17.37 -15.89
C ILE A 32 -35.79 17.22 -17.38
N ASN A 33 -34.95 16.26 -17.76
CA ASN A 33 -34.78 15.82 -19.13
C ASN A 33 -35.15 14.33 -19.25
N ARG A 34 -36.18 14.00 -20.05
CA ARG A 34 -36.69 12.63 -20.23
C ARG A 34 -36.25 11.97 -21.55
N TYR A 35 -35.70 12.74 -22.49
CA TYR A 35 -35.42 12.26 -23.85
C TYR A 35 -33.96 11.83 -24.05
N LEU A 36 -33.10 11.99 -23.04
CA LEU A 36 -31.72 11.49 -23.07
C LEU A 36 -31.72 9.98 -22.80
N LEU A 37 -31.89 9.18 -23.85
CA LEU A 37 -31.90 7.72 -23.79
C LEU A 37 -30.52 7.11 -24.02
N GLU A 38 -29.71 7.72 -24.89
CA GLU A 38 -28.38 7.25 -25.24
C GLU A 38 -27.39 8.42 -25.36
N GLY A 39 -26.12 8.12 -25.14
CA GLY A 39 -25.06 9.12 -25.14
C GLY A 39 -23.70 8.52 -25.48
N GLN A 40 -23.55 7.93 -26.66
CA GLN A 40 -22.31 7.23 -27.05
C GLN A 40 -21.04 8.07 -26.81
N LEU A 41 -21.09 9.37 -27.07
CA LEU A 41 -19.94 10.26 -26.83
C LEU A 41 -19.56 10.35 -25.34
N ILE A 42 -20.54 10.35 -24.41
CA ILE A 42 -20.24 10.39 -22.97
C ILE A 42 -19.70 9.05 -22.48
N GLU A 43 -20.20 7.95 -23.06
CA GLU A 43 -19.71 6.61 -22.74
C GLU A 43 -18.26 6.41 -23.15
N VAL A 44 -17.91 6.85 -24.35
CA VAL A 44 -16.52 6.83 -24.83
C VAL A 44 -15.63 7.68 -23.92
N THR A 45 -16.10 8.87 -23.55
CA THR A 45 -15.34 9.79 -22.68
C THR A 45 -15.08 9.19 -21.29
N TRP A 46 -16.10 8.65 -20.62
CA TRP A 46 -15.93 8.06 -19.29
C TRP A 46 -15.24 6.70 -19.29
N THR A 47 -15.00 6.09 -20.46
CA THR A 47 -14.27 4.82 -20.58
C THR A 47 -12.78 5.09 -20.80
N ILE A 48 -12.46 6.05 -21.67
CA ILE A 48 -11.08 6.43 -21.96
C ILE A 48 -10.43 7.18 -20.79
N ALA A 49 -11.16 8.07 -20.12
CA ALA A 49 -10.59 8.87 -19.03
C ALA A 49 -10.04 8.00 -17.87
N PRO A 50 -10.80 7.01 -17.32
CA PRO A 50 -10.26 6.11 -16.30
C PRO A 50 -9.12 5.22 -16.81
N ALA A 51 -9.15 4.77 -18.07
CA ALA A 51 -8.07 3.97 -18.63
C ALA A 51 -6.73 4.73 -18.64
N ILE A 52 -6.75 6.02 -19.00
CA ILE A 52 -5.57 6.89 -18.95
C ILE A 52 -5.11 7.08 -17.50
N ILE A 53 -6.02 7.32 -16.56
CA ILE A 53 -5.68 7.47 -15.14
C ILE A 53 -4.99 6.20 -14.60
N LEU A 54 -5.51 5.02 -14.93
CA LEU A 54 -4.91 3.75 -14.54
C LEU A 54 -3.51 3.57 -15.13
N MET A 55 -3.27 4.02 -16.37
CA MET A 55 -1.94 4.00 -16.98
C MET A 55 -0.94 4.85 -16.17
N PHE A 56 -1.36 6.05 -15.72
CA PHE A 56 -0.52 6.91 -14.87
C PHE A 56 -0.18 6.29 -13.52
N ILE A 57 -1.09 5.48 -12.94
CA ILE A 57 -0.80 4.74 -11.70
C ILE A 57 0.12 3.54 -11.97
N ALA A 58 -0.11 2.81 -13.05
CA ALA A 58 0.58 1.56 -13.33
C ALA A 58 2.07 1.74 -13.63
N ILE A 59 2.45 2.78 -14.40
CA ILE A 59 3.84 3.02 -14.79
C ILE A 59 4.79 3.19 -13.58
N PRO A 60 4.54 4.11 -12.62
CA PRO A 60 5.40 4.25 -11.44
C PRO A 60 5.32 3.03 -10.52
N SER A 61 4.17 2.34 -10.46
CA SER A 61 3.99 1.11 -9.69
C SER A 61 4.91 -0.01 -10.17
N LEU A 62 4.87 -0.31 -11.48
CA LEU A 62 5.68 -1.36 -12.09
C LEU A 62 7.17 -1.06 -11.97
N ARG A 63 7.57 0.20 -12.20
CA ARG A 63 8.97 0.61 -12.01
C ARG A 63 9.43 0.33 -10.57
N LEU A 64 8.61 0.67 -9.58
CA LEU A 64 8.94 0.46 -8.18
C LEU A 64 9.04 -1.04 -7.85
N LEU A 65 8.13 -1.87 -8.40
CA LEU A 65 8.19 -3.31 -8.24
C LEU A 65 9.52 -3.89 -8.74
N TYR A 66 9.95 -3.53 -9.95
CA TYR A 66 11.22 -4.02 -10.49
C TYR A 66 12.43 -3.55 -9.66
N LEU A 67 12.41 -2.30 -9.16
CA LEU A 67 13.48 -1.81 -8.27
C LEU A 67 13.54 -2.55 -6.92
N MET A 68 12.42 -3.12 -6.45
CA MET A 68 12.40 -3.90 -5.21
C MET A 68 12.85 -5.35 -5.41
N ASP A 69 12.67 -5.90 -6.61
CA ASP A 69 13.06 -7.27 -6.95
C ASP A 69 14.56 -7.39 -7.27
N GLU A 70 15.22 -6.27 -7.58
CA GLU A 70 16.67 -6.24 -7.77
C GLU A 70 17.41 -6.58 -6.47
N VAL A 71 17.79 -7.85 -6.31
CA VAL A 71 18.71 -8.31 -5.26
C VAL A 71 20.12 -7.84 -5.64
N ASN A 72 20.51 -6.71 -5.06
CA ASN A 72 21.89 -6.24 -5.11
C ASN A 72 22.81 -7.24 -4.38
N TYR A 73 24.05 -7.40 -4.87
CA TYR A 73 25.09 -8.24 -4.24
C TYR A 73 25.19 -7.95 -2.73
N PRO A 74 24.64 -8.80 -1.85
CA PRO A 74 24.61 -8.51 -0.43
C PRO A 74 25.94 -8.89 0.22
N GLU A 75 26.43 -8.07 1.15
CA GLU A 75 27.64 -8.36 1.92
C GLU A 75 27.38 -9.28 3.13
N LEU A 76 26.11 -9.42 3.55
CA LEU A 76 25.69 -10.21 4.70
C LEU A 76 24.36 -10.92 4.41
N THR A 77 24.24 -12.15 4.89
CA THR A 77 23.04 -12.98 4.87
C THR A 77 22.58 -13.30 6.30
N LEU A 78 21.31 -12.98 6.57
CA LEU A 78 20.62 -13.30 7.82
C LEU A 78 19.39 -14.13 7.45
N LYS A 79 19.24 -15.28 8.09
CA LYS A 79 18.09 -16.16 7.90
C LYS A 79 17.16 -16.04 9.10
N THR A 80 15.87 -15.89 8.83
CA THR A 80 14.81 -15.83 9.85
C THR A 80 13.92 -17.05 9.73
N ILE A 81 13.70 -17.76 10.83
CA ILE A 81 12.86 -18.95 10.91
C ILE A 81 11.67 -18.62 11.82
N GLY A 82 10.47 -18.67 11.26
CA GLY A 82 9.23 -18.44 12.01
C GLY A 82 8.77 -19.72 12.71
N HIS A 83 8.57 -19.63 14.02
CA HIS A 83 7.99 -20.68 14.85
C HIS A 83 6.58 -20.27 15.33
N GLN A 84 5.90 -21.16 16.06
CA GLN A 84 4.66 -20.80 16.73
C GLN A 84 4.96 -19.78 17.84
N TRP A 85 4.69 -18.50 17.56
CA TRP A 85 4.78 -17.34 18.46
C TRP A 85 6.18 -16.81 18.80
N TYR A 86 7.21 -17.19 18.04
CA TYR A 86 8.55 -16.59 18.16
C TYR A 86 9.33 -16.75 16.85
N TRP A 87 10.48 -16.07 16.77
CA TRP A 87 11.37 -16.10 15.60
C TRP A 87 12.77 -16.51 16.01
N THR A 88 13.46 -17.29 15.17
CA THR A 88 14.88 -17.63 15.34
C THR A 88 15.69 -16.96 14.23
N TYR A 89 16.79 -16.31 14.59
CA TYR A 89 17.69 -15.62 13.67
C TYR A 89 19.01 -16.38 13.55
N GLU A 90 19.42 -16.71 12.33
CA GLU A 90 20.65 -17.45 12.03
C GLU A 90 21.58 -16.60 11.15
N TYR A 91 22.80 -16.34 11.64
CA TYR A 91 23.88 -15.73 10.86
C TYR A 91 24.65 -16.81 10.11
N SER A 92 24.42 -16.94 8.80
CA SER A 92 25.03 -17.98 7.97
C SER A 92 26.49 -17.69 7.57
N ASP A 93 26.89 -16.42 7.54
CA ASP A 93 28.21 -16.01 7.01
C ASP A 93 29.34 -16.05 8.04
N PHE A 94 29.00 -16.00 9.33
CA PHE A 94 29.96 -16.06 10.43
C PHE A 94 29.77 -17.37 11.21
N ASN A 95 30.58 -17.58 12.28
CA ASN A 95 30.36 -18.67 13.24
C ASN A 95 28.86 -18.84 13.48
N LYS A 96 28.32 -20.06 13.27
CA LYS A 96 26.91 -20.42 13.37
C LYS A 96 26.28 -19.90 14.67
N MET A 97 25.87 -18.63 14.66
CA MET A 97 25.26 -17.95 15.77
C MET A 97 23.78 -17.94 15.48
N GLU A 98 23.04 -18.60 16.37
CA GLU A 98 21.60 -18.67 16.35
C GLU A 98 21.06 -18.20 17.70
N PHE A 99 19.95 -17.46 17.67
CA PHE A 99 19.23 -17.07 18.88
C PHE A 99 17.73 -16.97 18.58
N ASP A 100 16.93 -17.23 19.61
CA ASP A 100 15.48 -17.08 19.57
C ASP A 100 15.08 -15.70 20.08
N SER A 101 14.07 -15.09 19.48
CA SER A 101 13.51 -13.80 19.85
C SER A 101 12.04 -13.99 20.21
N TYR A 102 11.73 -13.81 21.50
CA TYR A 102 10.41 -13.90 22.09
C TYR A 102 9.90 -12.53 22.50
N MET A 103 8.58 -12.36 22.44
CA MET A 103 7.95 -11.14 22.96
C MET A 103 8.14 -11.04 24.48
N THR A 104 8.59 -9.87 24.96
CA THR A 104 8.73 -9.60 26.38
C THR A 104 7.39 -9.66 27.12
N PRO A 105 7.27 -10.42 28.22
CA PRO A 105 6.06 -10.43 29.02
C PRO A 105 5.78 -9.07 29.67
N GLN A 106 4.50 -8.69 29.76
CA GLN A 106 4.06 -7.41 30.35
C GLN A 106 4.60 -7.18 31.77
N ASN A 107 4.84 -8.25 32.53
CA ASN A 107 5.34 -8.17 33.91
C ASN A 107 6.83 -7.85 33.99
N GLU A 108 7.58 -8.09 32.92
CA GLU A 108 9.03 -7.87 32.81
C GLU A 108 9.34 -6.61 31.98
N MET A 109 8.30 -5.91 31.52
CA MET A 109 8.41 -4.70 30.72
C MET A 109 8.97 -3.54 31.54
N ASN A 110 9.95 -2.84 30.94
CA ASN A 110 10.46 -1.58 31.48
C ASN A 110 9.44 -0.45 31.25
N ASN A 111 9.46 0.61 32.05
CA ASN A 111 8.51 1.72 31.89
C ASN A 111 8.53 2.41 30.51
N ASN A 112 9.63 2.25 29.75
CA ASN A 112 9.80 2.80 28.41
C ASN A 112 9.64 1.78 27.28
N SER A 113 9.30 0.51 27.56
CA SER A 113 9.14 -0.53 26.54
C SER A 113 7.82 -0.42 25.79
N PHE A 114 7.81 -0.79 24.51
CA PHE A 114 6.59 -0.84 23.70
C PHE A 114 5.84 -2.15 23.90
N ARG A 115 4.60 -2.04 24.35
CA ARG A 115 3.70 -3.17 24.52
C ARG A 115 3.48 -3.88 23.18
N LEU A 116 3.67 -5.20 23.16
CA LEU A 116 3.48 -6.09 21.98
C LEU A 116 4.49 -5.89 20.84
N LEU A 117 5.58 -5.16 21.07
CA LEU A 117 6.63 -4.94 20.07
C LEU A 117 8.01 -5.35 20.58
N ASP A 118 8.29 -5.12 21.86
CA ASP A 118 9.62 -5.40 22.41
C ASP A 118 9.85 -6.89 22.63
N VAL A 119 11.05 -7.33 22.27
CA VAL A 119 11.53 -8.71 22.35
C VAL A 119 12.72 -8.83 23.30
N ASP A 120 13.02 -10.04 23.74
CA ASP A 120 14.12 -10.34 24.67
C ASP A 120 15.51 -10.21 24.02
N ASN A 121 15.64 -10.66 22.77
CA ASN A 121 16.86 -10.60 21.93
C ASN A 121 16.62 -9.81 20.64
#